data_AF-A0A1T5LV72-F1
#
_entry.id   AF-A0A1T5LV72-F1
#
_cell.length_a   1.000
_cell.length_b   1.000
_cell.length_c   1.000
_cell.angle_alpha   90.00
_cell.angle_beta   90.00
_cell.angle_gamma   90.00
#
_symmetry.space_group_name_H-M   'P 1'
#
loop_
_entity.id
_entity.type
_entity.pdbx_description
1 polymer ?
#
loop_
_entity_poly.entity_id
_entity_poly.type
_entity_poly.pdbx_seq_one_letter_code
_entity_poly.pdbx_strand_id
1 'polypeptide(L)'
;MCPVASKVINLRVPEAKQVLIDRAVAVTGKNRTEFILDAVTEKAREVLADQTQFALGKQAMQRFNALIEAPLENPDALKRLLAKPSPWER
;
A
#
# COMPACT_ATOMS: atom_id res chain seq x y z
N MET A 1 -13.69 -14.59 12.90
CA MET A 1 -12.72 -14.53 11.77
C MET A 1 -13.51 -14.46 10.48
N CYS A 2 -13.44 -13.35 9.75
CA CYS A 2 -14.07 -13.27 8.43
C CYS A 2 -13.35 -14.24 7.48
N PRO A 3 -14.06 -15.02 6.65
CA PRO A 3 -13.39 -15.90 5.69
C PRO A 3 -12.64 -15.03 4.67
N VAL A 4 -11.33 -15.24 4.56
CA VAL A 4 -10.53 -14.62 3.50
C VAL A 4 -10.91 -15.31 2.21
N ALA A 5 -11.83 -14.71 1.45
CA ALA A 5 -12.22 -15.24 0.15
C ALA A 5 -10.99 -15.26 -0.77
N SER A 6 -10.51 -16.44 -1.15
CA SER A 6 -9.45 -16.59 -2.15
C SER A 6 -10.04 -16.46 -3.56
N LYS A 7 -9.29 -15.82 -4.47
CA LYS A 7 -9.65 -15.68 -5.89
C LYS A 7 -8.53 -16.23 -6.76
N VAL A 8 -8.90 -16.98 -7.79
CA VAL A 8 -7.96 -17.48 -8.79
C VAL A 8 -7.60 -16.36 -9.76
N ILE A 9 -6.30 -16.16 -9.99
CA ILE A 9 -5.77 -15.22 -10.98
C ILE A 9 -5.12 -16.02 -12.11
N ASN A 10 -5.68 -15.95 -13.32
CA ASN A 10 -5.14 -16.61 -14.49
C ASN A 10 -4.23 -15.65 -15.27
N LEU A 11 -2.99 -16.04 -15.53
CA LEU A 11 -2.00 -15.21 -16.23
C LEU A 11 -1.38 -15.99 -17.39
N ARG A 12 -1.22 -15.34 -18.55
CA ARG A 12 -0.41 -15.85 -19.65
C ARG A 12 0.98 -15.22 -19.58
N VAL A 13 2.01 -16.05 -19.45
CA VAL A 13 3.39 -15.60 -19.32
C VAL A 13 4.17 -15.99 -20.57
N PRO A 14 4.84 -15.05 -21.26
CA PRO A 14 5.76 -15.38 -22.35
C PRO A 14 6.90 -16.28 -21.85
N GLU A 15 7.34 -17.22 -22.68
CA GLU A 15 8.36 -18.22 -22.33
C GLU A 15 9.64 -17.60 -21.76
N ALA A 16 10.15 -16.54 -22.37
CA ALA A 16 11.35 -15.85 -21.90
C ALA A 16 11.22 -15.33 -20.44
N LYS A 17 10.03 -14.82 -20.07
CA LYS A 17 9.76 -14.36 -18.70
C LYS A 17 9.62 -15.54 -17.75
N GLN A 18 9.01 -16.63 -18.18
CA GLN A 18 8.88 -17.85 -17.38
C GLN A 18 10.25 -18.44 -17.04
N VAL A 19 11.16 -18.54 -18.02
CA VAL A 19 12.54 -19.03 -17.80
C VAL A 19 13.28 -18.19 -16.76
N LEU A 20 13.11 -16.86 -16.81
CA LEU A 20 13.72 -15.97 -15.82
C LEU A 20 13.15 -16.19 -14.42
N ILE A 21 11.83 -16.30 -14.29
CA ILE A 21 11.15 -16.57 -13.01
C ILE A 21 11.60 -17.91 -12.44
N ASP A 22 11.71 -18.94 -13.27
CA ASP A 22 12.12 -20.28 -12.84
C ASP A 22 13.54 -20.31 -12.28
N ARG A 23 14.46 -19.53 -12.89
CA ARG A 23 15.81 -19.34 -12.33
C ARG A 23 15.77 -18.65 -10.97
N ALA A 24 14.96 -17.60 -10.80
CA ALA A 24 14.83 -16.90 -9.53
C ALA A 24 14.21 -17.80 -8.43
N VAL A 25 13.23 -18.61 -8.81
CA VAL A 25 12.60 -19.63 -7.95
C VAL A 25 13.64 -20.67 -7.50
N ALA A 26 14.47 -21.17 -8.42
CA ALA A 26 15.51 -22.15 -8.10
C ALA A 26 16.54 -21.61 -7.08
N VAL A 27 16.86 -20.31 -7.13
CA VAL A 27 17.79 -19.67 -6.19
C VAL A 27 17.14 -19.41 -4.83
N THR A 28 15.86 -19.02 -4.82
CA THR A 28 15.16 -18.63 -3.59
C THR A 28 14.57 -19.82 -2.81
N GLY A 29 14.41 -20.98 -3.44
CA GLY A 29 13.82 -22.18 -2.83
C GLY A 29 12.31 -22.08 -2.58
N LYS A 30 11.67 -20.98 -2.98
CA LYS A 30 10.22 -20.78 -2.90
C LYS A 30 9.50 -21.52 -4.02
N ASN A 31 8.20 -21.76 -3.87
CA ASN A 31 7.41 -22.21 -5.03
C ASN A 31 7.13 -21.03 -5.97
N ARG A 32 6.84 -21.32 -7.25
CA ARG A 32 6.62 -20.30 -8.29
C ARG A 32 5.48 -19.34 -7.96
N THR A 33 4.36 -19.85 -7.44
CA THR A 33 3.18 -19.04 -7.12
C THR A 33 3.48 -18.05 -5.99
N GLU A 34 4.12 -18.54 -4.93
CA GLU A 34 4.54 -17.72 -3.78
C GLU A 34 5.53 -16.64 -4.20
N PHE A 35 6.55 -16.99 -4.98
CA PHE A 35 7.51 -16.02 -5.51
C PHE A 35 6.82 -14.90 -6.31
N ILE A 36 5.90 -15.27 -7.21
CA ILE A 36 5.17 -14.29 -8.02
C ILE A 36 4.26 -13.42 -7.15
N LEU A 37 3.52 -14.01 -6.20
CA LEU A 37 2.61 -13.27 -5.32
C LEU A 37 3.37 -12.30 -4.42
N ASP A 38 4.51 -12.71 -3.87
CA ASP A 38 5.36 -11.85 -3.05
C ASP A 38 5.86 -10.66 -3.87
N ALA A 39 6.45 -10.92 -5.04
CA ALA A 39 7.00 -9.87 -5.90
C ALA A 39 5.92 -8.87 -6.36
N VAL A 40 4.73 -9.37 -6.74
CA VAL A 40 3.61 -8.50 -7.13
C VAL A 40 3.10 -7.69 -5.94
N THR A 41 3.05 -8.28 -4.75
CA THR A 41 2.60 -7.59 -3.52
C THR A 41 3.58 -6.51 -3.11
N GLU A 42 4.88 -6.81 -3.13
CA GLU A 42 5.94 -5.83 -2.88
C GLU A 42 5.82 -4.67 -3.86
N LYS A 43 5.72 -4.97 -5.16
CA LYS A 43 5.61 -3.91 -6.16
C LYS A 43 4.33 -3.08 -6.01
N ALA A 44 3.21 -3.71 -5.65
CA ALA A 44 1.98 -3.00 -5.37
C ALA A 44 2.13 -2.04 -4.17
N ARG A 45 2.83 -2.45 -3.12
CA ARG A 45 3.11 -1.58 -1.96
C ARG A 45 3.99 -0.40 -2.35
N GLU A 46 5.04 -0.60 -3.14
CA GLU A 46 5.88 0.49 -3.64
C GLU A 46 5.06 1.52 -4.43
N VAL A 47 4.24 1.05 -5.37
CA VAL A 47 3.40 1.93 -6.19
C VAL A 47 2.41 2.73 -5.35
N LEU A 48 1.84 2.12 -4.30
CA LEU A 48 0.94 2.80 -3.37
C LEU A 48 1.68 3.77 -2.44
N ALA A 49 2.92 3.44 -2.03
CA ALA A 49 3.74 4.33 -1.22
C ALA A 49 4.16 5.59 -2.00
N ASP A 50 4.44 5.43 -3.29
CA ASP A 50 4.80 6.54 -4.20
C ASP A 50 3.58 7.30 -4.73
N GLN A 51 2.36 6.89 -4.37
CA GLN A 51 1.13 7.52 -4.86
C GLN A 51 0.98 8.93 -4.28
N THR A 52 1.05 9.93 -5.15
CA THR A 52 0.86 11.35 -4.80
C THR A 52 -0.53 11.90 -5.12
N GLN A 53 -1.29 11.20 -5.97
CA GLN A 53 -2.61 11.63 -6.43
C GLN A 53 -3.70 10.71 -5.89
N PHE A 54 -4.65 11.29 -5.15
CA PHE A 54 -5.80 10.58 -4.58
C PHE A 54 -7.09 11.05 -5.26
N ALA A 55 -7.69 10.18 -6.06
CA ALA A 55 -8.98 10.45 -6.66
C ALA A 55 -10.11 10.19 -5.65
N LEU A 56 -10.87 11.23 -5.32
CA LEU A 56 -12.03 11.14 -4.45
C LEU A 56 -13.31 11.37 -5.26
N GLY A 57 -14.32 10.53 -5.05
CA GLY A 57 -15.66 10.78 -5.57
C GLY A 57 -16.28 12.03 -4.92
N LYS A 58 -17.29 12.63 -5.56
CA LYS A 58 -17.90 13.91 -5.12
C LYS A 58 -18.31 13.92 -3.64
N GLN A 59 -18.95 12.85 -3.16
CA GLN A 59 -19.39 12.74 -1.76
C GLN A 59 -18.20 12.67 -0.78
N ALA A 60 -17.15 11.91 -1.14
CA ALA A 60 -15.95 11.81 -0.32
C ALA A 60 -15.20 13.15 -0.26
N MET A 61 -15.14 13.88 -1.38
CA MET A 61 -14.56 15.22 -1.44
C MET A 61 -15.34 16.23 -0.59
N GLN A 62 -16.66 16.22 -0.65
CA GLN A 62 -17.51 17.08 0.20
C GLN A 62 -17.28 16.81 1.69
N ARG A 63 -17.24 15.53 2.08
CA ARG A 63 -16.95 15.14 3.47
C ARG A 63 -15.55 15.58 3.91
N PHE A 64 -14.55 15.43 3.03
CA PHE A 64 -13.19 15.85 3.29
C PHE A 64 -13.10 17.36 3.54
N ASN A 65 -13.72 18.17 2.68
CA ASN A 65 -13.73 19.63 2.86
C ASN A 65 -14.44 20.05 4.15
N ALA A 66 -15.58 19.44 4.47
CA ALA A 66 -16.30 19.72 5.71
C ALA A 66 -15.45 19.43 6.97
N LEU A 67 -14.60 18.40 6.93
CA LEU A 67 -13.69 18.08 8.04
C LEU A 67 -12.53 19.08 8.17
N ILE A 68 -12.05 19.63 7.06
CA ILE A 68 -10.99 20.65 7.06
C ILE A 68 -11.52 21.99 7.58
N GLU A 69 -12.75 22.34 7.20
CA GLU A 69 -13.40 23.59 7.59
C GLU A 69 -13.95 23.55 9.03
N ALA A 70 -14.15 22.37 9.60
CA ALA A 70 -14.67 22.22 10.95
C ALA A 70 -13.69 22.80 12.00
N PRO A 71 -14.21 23.54 13.00
CA PRO A 71 -13.38 24.04 14.09
C PRO A 71 -12.79 22.88 14.90
N LEU A 72 -11.53 23.03 15.34
CA LEU A 72 -10.87 22.03 16.19
C LEU A 72 -11.50 22.00 17.58
N GLU A 73 -12.22 20.93 17.88
CA GLU A 73 -12.91 20.77 19.18
C GLU A 73 -11.93 20.53 20.35
N ASN A 74 -10.74 19.97 20.11
CA ASN A 74 -9.76 19.67 21.16
C ASN A 74 -8.32 20.05 20.73
N PRO A 75 -7.92 21.32 20.88
CA PRO A 75 -6.62 21.80 20.44
C PRO A 75 -5.47 21.32 21.33
N ASP A 76 -5.72 20.82 22.54
CA ASP A 76 -4.67 20.49 23.50
C ASP A 76 -3.83 19.29 23.07
N ALA A 77 -4.46 18.28 22.46
CA ALA A 77 -3.76 17.14 21.87
C ALA A 77 -2.84 17.57 20.71
N LEU A 78 -3.33 18.48 19.86
CA LEU A 78 -2.56 19.02 18.72
C LEU A 78 -1.39 19.90 19.21
N LYS A 79 -1.63 20.79 20.18
CA LYS A 79 -0.59 21.63 20.80
C LYS A 79 0.53 20.76 21.38
N ARG A 80 0.17 19.70 22.12
CA ARG A 80 1.14 18.77 22.70
C ARG A 80 1.94 18.00 21.64
N LEU A 81 1.32 17.64 20.52
CA LEU A 81 2.00 17.00 19.39
C LEU A 81 3.02 17.95 18.74
N LEU A 82 2.62 19.19 18.45
CA LEU A 82 3.47 20.19 17.81
C LEU A 82 4.60 20.70 18.73
N ALA A 83 4.41 20.67 20.05
CA ALA A 83 5.43 21.03 21.02
C ALA A 83 6.48 19.93 21.26
N LYS A 84 6.28 18.72 20.72
CA LYS A 84 7.23 17.62 20.87
C LYS A 84 8.42 17.87 19.92
N PRO A 85 9.68 17.84 20.41
CA PRO A 85 10.84 17.99 19.55
C PRO A 85 10.86 16.87 18.50
N SER A 86 11.30 17.22 17.30
CA SER A 86 11.31 16.28 16.19
C SER A 86 12.34 15.18 16.48
N PRO A 87 12.04 13.91 16.17
CA PRO A 87 12.96 12.79 16.43
C PRO A 87 14.35 12.91 15.79
N TRP A 88 14.50 13.77 14.77
CA TRP A 88 15.73 14.00 14.01
C TRP A 88 16.49 15.28 14.41
N GLU A 89 16.01 16.03 15.41
CA GLU A 89 16.72 17.20 15.97
C GLU A 89 17.70 16.80 17.09
N ARG A 90 18.09 15.52 17.15
CA ARG A 90 19.07 14.95 18.07
C ARG A 90 20.23 14.32 17.32
#